data_AF-A0AA88L9Y9-F1
#
_entry.id   AF-A0AA88L9Y9-F1
#
_cell.length_a   1.000
_cell.length_b   1.000
_cell.length_c   1.000
_cell.angle_alpha   90.00
_cell.angle_beta   90.00
_cell.angle_gamma   90.00
#
_symmetry.space_group_name_H-M   'P 1'
#
loop_
_entity.id
_entity.type
_entity.pdbx_description
1 polymer ?
#
loop_
_entity_poly.entity_id
_entity_poly.type
_entity_poly.pdbx_seq_one_letter_code
_entity_poly.pdbx_strand_id
1 'polypeptide(L)'
;MALIIGAFATVLEPSGDMGLAGTTGGGAGAEFRDGGTTELNDRDKERRKKAMTRAEEIQKLLDPSLTKLRSKKKENGLRNEFYKAIERYDDNFILIYTDGSFKLNQGSGCSIAIPRRKQVICIRTESKSSIQAEYEGILRALEVILSPKWGSQDSVVICTDCLSCLDSIVSIKASKKEVLVRRIQDTLVKASKRLKTLRLL
;
A
#
# COMPACT_ATOMS: atom_id res chain seq x y z
N MET A 1 -7.70 -20.68 25.98
CA MET A 1 -8.79 -20.73 24.98
C MET A 1 -8.16 -20.65 23.59
N ALA A 2 -8.26 -21.70 22.79
CA ALA A 2 -7.74 -21.73 21.42
C ALA A 2 -8.87 -21.35 20.45
N LEU A 3 -8.64 -20.34 19.59
CA LEU A 3 -9.61 -19.89 18.59
C LEU A 3 -9.29 -20.60 17.26
N ILE A 4 -10.14 -21.55 16.89
CA ILE A 4 -10.13 -22.22 15.58
C ILE A 4 -11.02 -21.37 14.65
N ILE A 5 -10.45 -20.80 13.58
CA ILE A 5 -11.22 -20.08 12.55
C ILE A 5 -11.17 -20.90 11.26
N GLY A 6 -12.29 -21.53 10.94
CA GLY A 6 -12.51 -22.23 9.67
C GLY A 6 -12.66 -21.24 8.52
N ALA A 7 -11.87 -21.45 7.47
CA ALA A 7 -11.82 -20.59 6.29
C ALA A 7 -12.95 -20.93 5.30
N PHE A 8 -13.80 -19.95 4.99
CA PHE A 8 -14.56 -19.91 3.74
C PHE A 8 -13.82 -18.97 2.79
N ALA A 9 -13.13 -19.54 1.78
CA ALA A 9 -12.47 -18.78 0.73
C ALA A 9 -13.41 -18.66 -0.47
N THR A 10 -13.76 -17.44 -0.87
CA THR A 10 -14.41 -17.17 -2.15
C THR A 10 -13.32 -16.85 -3.17
N VAL A 11 -13.21 -17.69 -4.20
CA VAL A 11 -12.27 -17.53 -5.33
C VAL A 11 -12.89 -16.58 -6.35
N LEU A 12 -12.16 -15.55 -6.76
CA LEU A 12 -12.50 -14.74 -7.93
C LEU A 12 -11.45 -15.02 -9.00
N GLU A 13 -11.89 -15.54 -10.15
CA GLU A 13 -11.05 -15.82 -11.31
C GLU A 13 -10.68 -14.53 -12.08
N PRO A 14 -9.49 -14.47 -12.69
CA PRO A 14 -9.13 -13.39 -13.60
C PRO A 14 -9.56 -13.72 -15.04
N SER A 15 -10.37 -12.84 -15.63
CA SER A 15 -10.63 -12.81 -17.07
C SER A 15 -9.48 -12.12 -17.81
N GLY A 16 -8.83 -12.87 -18.70
CA GLY A 16 -8.02 -12.31 -19.79
C GLY A 16 -8.90 -11.76 -20.92
N ASP A 17 -8.39 -10.85 -21.75
CA ASP A 17 -7.76 -11.22 -23.02
C ASP A 17 -7.22 -9.98 -23.78
N MET A 18 -6.47 -10.30 -24.82
CA MET A 18 -5.59 -9.55 -25.73
C MET A 18 -6.13 -8.31 -26.46
N GLY A 19 -5.17 -7.48 -26.90
CA GLY A 19 -5.36 -6.48 -27.96
C GLY A 19 -4.02 -6.03 -28.57
N LEU A 20 -3.58 -6.70 -29.64
CA LEU A 20 -2.49 -6.33 -30.54
C LEU A 20 -3.03 -5.48 -31.71
N ALA A 21 -2.39 -4.36 -32.01
CA ALA A 21 -2.30 -3.67 -33.31
C ALA A 21 -1.50 -2.37 -33.07
N GLY A 22 -0.60 -1.86 -33.90
CA GLY A 22 -0.17 -2.13 -35.27
C GLY A 22 0.48 -0.85 -35.81
N THR A 23 1.15 -0.96 -36.96
CA THR A 23 1.58 0.09 -37.91
C THR A 23 3.00 0.68 -37.80
N THR A 24 3.76 0.31 -38.83
CA THR A 24 4.95 0.95 -39.40
C THR A 24 4.58 2.24 -40.15
N GLY A 25 5.44 3.25 -40.09
CA GLY A 25 5.39 4.42 -40.98
C GLY A 25 6.67 5.24 -40.88
N GLY A 26 7.42 5.33 -41.99
CA GLY A 26 8.62 6.15 -42.11
C GLY A 26 8.33 7.65 -42.26
N GLY A 27 9.38 8.47 -42.20
CA GLY A 27 9.28 9.89 -42.50
C GLY A 27 10.54 10.66 -42.14
N ALA A 28 11.07 11.38 -43.12
CA ALA A 28 12.35 12.08 -43.15
C ALA A 28 12.50 13.22 -42.13
N GLY A 29 13.78 13.54 -41.86
CA GLY A 29 14.32 14.90 -41.76
C GLY A 29 13.60 15.88 -40.84
N ALA A 30 14.15 16.09 -39.63
CA ALA A 30 13.89 17.29 -38.86
C ALA A 30 15.24 17.86 -38.38
N GLU A 31 15.51 19.07 -38.86
CA GLU A 31 16.63 19.92 -38.51
C GLU A 31 16.67 20.15 -36.98
N PHE A 32 17.84 19.94 -36.39
CA PHE A 32 18.10 20.26 -34.99
C PHE A 32 18.07 21.78 -34.81
N ARG A 33 16.93 22.30 -34.33
CA ARG A 33 16.84 23.63 -33.72
C ARG A 33 17.12 23.52 -32.23
N ASP A 34 18.24 24.11 -31.83
CA ASP A 34 18.69 24.25 -30.45
C ASP A 34 17.79 25.27 -29.72
N GLY A 35 16.74 24.77 -29.05
CA GLY A 35 15.74 25.61 -28.35
C GLY A 35 15.01 24.91 -27.21
N GLY A 36 15.49 23.74 -26.75
CA GLY A 36 14.72 22.83 -25.91
C GLY A 36 15.05 22.79 -24.41
N THR A 37 15.91 23.67 -23.87
CA THR A 37 16.40 23.52 -22.49
C THR A 37 15.49 24.08 -21.39
N THR A 38 14.63 25.06 -21.70
CA THR A 38 13.78 25.71 -20.69
C THR A 38 12.49 24.94 -20.41
N GLU A 39 11.78 24.49 -21.44
CA GLU A 39 10.50 23.77 -21.27
C GLU A 39 10.66 22.36 -20.66
N LEU A 40 11.73 21.65 -20.99
CA LEU A 40 12.05 20.35 -20.37
C LEU A 40 12.36 20.51 -18.87
N ASN A 41 13.06 21.59 -18.50
CA ASN A 41 13.35 21.91 -17.11
C ASN A 41 12.08 22.25 -16.31
N ASP A 42 11.13 22.96 -16.91
CA ASP A 42 9.90 23.34 -16.22
C ASP A 42 8.92 22.17 -16.05
N ARG A 43 8.82 21.28 -17.05
CA ARG A 43 8.08 20.01 -16.91
C ARG A 43 8.68 19.10 -15.84
N ASP A 44 10.00 19.02 -15.74
CA ASP A 44 10.66 18.23 -14.72
C ASP A 44 10.56 18.85 -13.33
N LYS A 45 10.61 20.18 -13.21
CA LYS A 45 10.30 20.89 -11.95
C LYS A 45 8.86 20.65 -11.51
N GLU A 46 7.90 20.72 -12.43
CA GLU A 46 6.48 20.49 -12.11
C GLU A 46 6.24 19.03 -11.67
N ARG A 47 6.85 18.06 -12.35
CA ARG A 47 6.83 16.64 -11.95
C ARG A 47 7.44 16.43 -10.57
N ARG A 48 8.58 17.06 -10.26
CA ARG A 48 9.21 17.00 -8.94
C ARG A 48 8.32 17.62 -7.86
N LYS A 49 7.69 18.76 -8.15
CA LYS A 49 6.75 19.42 -7.23
C LYS A 49 5.55 18.53 -6.93
N LYS A 50 4.92 17.93 -7.95
CA LYS A 50 3.80 16.98 -7.80
C LYS A 50 4.18 15.72 -7.02
N ALA A 51 5.39 15.20 -7.24
CA ALA A 51 5.91 14.05 -6.50
C ALA A 51 6.17 14.39 -5.02
N MET A 52 6.67 15.60 -4.74
CA MET A 52 6.95 16.09 -3.38
C MET A 52 5.65 16.30 -2.59
N THR A 53 4.63 16.92 -3.20
CA THR A 53 3.31 17.07 -2.55
C THR A 53 2.66 15.71 -2.24
N ARG A 54 2.82 14.72 -3.12
CA ARG A 54 2.28 13.37 -2.90
C ARG A 54 2.98 12.65 -1.75
N ALA A 55 4.29 12.80 -1.65
CA ALA A 55 5.05 12.23 -0.54
C ALA A 55 4.64 12.84 0.80
N GLU A 56 4.41 14.16 0.85
CA GLU A 56 3.93 14.85 2.03
C GLU A 56 2.51 14.38 2.42
N GLU A 57 1.63 14.12 1.45
CA GLU A 57 0.31 13.52 1.70
C GLU A 57 0.43 12.12 2.32
N ILE A 58 1.27 11.25 1.75
CA ILE A 58 1.49 9.89 2.29
C ILE A 58 2.12 9.95 3.68
N GLN A 59 3.09 10.84 3.90
CA GLN A 59 3.73 11.02 5.19
C GLN A 59 2.74 11.46 6.28
N LYS A 60 1.72 12.25 5.92
CA LYS A 60 0.63 12.63 6.84
C LYS A 60 -0.32 11.48 7.19
N LEU A 61 -0.34 10.41 6.38
CA LEU A 61 -1.20 9.24 6.59
C LEU A 61 -0.54 8.17 7.47
N LEU A 62 0.78 8.24 7.67
CA LEU A 62 1.43 7.42 8.69
C LEU A 62 1.08 7.89 10.10
N ASP A 63 1.09 6.94 11.03
CA ASP A 63 1.08 7.28 12.45
C ASP A 63 2.41 7.93 12.91
N PRO A 64 2.38 9.08 13.61
CA PRO A 64 3.58 9.76 14.11
C PRO A 64 4.40 8.99 15.16
N SER A 65 3.88 7.91 15.74
CA SER A 65 4.62 7.03 16.65
C SER A 65 5.60 6.12 15.91
N LEU A 66 5.36 5.83 14.62
CA LEU A 66 6.26 5.03 13.79
C LEU A 66 7.60 5.71 13.51
N THR A 67 7.61 7.04 13.41
CA THR A 67 8.87 7.81 13.26
C THR A 67 9.79 7.64 14.47
N LYS A 68 9.24 7.38 15.66
CA LYS A 68 10.03 7.07 16.86
C LYS A 68 10.54 5.62 16.84
N LEU A 69 9.75 4.68 16.32
CA LEU A 69 10.15 3.26 16.18
C LEU A 69 11.32 3.08 15.20
N ARG A 70 11.39 3.87 14.12
CA ARG A 70 12.52 3.88 13.17
C ARG A 70 13.89 4.22 13.79
N SER A 71 13.90 4.97 14.90
CA SER A 71 15.13 5.47 15.53
C SER A 71 15.76 4.49 16.53
N LYS A 72 15.01 3.48 17.00
CA LYS A 72 15.48 2.53 18.02
C LYS A 72 15.80 1.18 17.39
N LYS A 73 17.03 1.09 16.87
CA LYS A 73 17.63 -0.18 16.44
C LYS A 73 17.96 -1.01 17.69
N LYS A 74 17.45 -2.24 17.73
CA LYS A 74 17.69 -3.30 18.73
C LYS A 74 16.88 -3.16 20.03
N GLU A 75 15.89 -4.02 20.20
CA GLU A 75 15.57 -4.78 21.42
C GLU A 75 14.15 -5.34 21.35
N ASN A 76 13.88 -6.40 22.12
CA ASN A 76 12.59 -7.11 22.25
C ASN A 76 11.38 -6.22 22.65
N GLY A 77 11.56 -4.89 22.80
CA GLY A 77 10.52 -3.91 23.14
C GLY A 77 9.70 -3.36 21.97
N LEU A 78 10.05 -3.64 20.70
CA LEU A 78 9.33 -3.10 19.53
C LEU A 78 7.87 -3.60 19.43
N ARG A 79 7.61 -4.86 19.80
CA ARG A 79 6.23 -5.40 19.84
C ARG A 79 5.37 -4.66 20.87
N ASN A 80 5.89 -4.40 22.06
CA ASN A 80 5.17 -3.68 23.10
C ASN A 80 4.86 -2.23 22.69
N GLU A 81 5.78 -1.56 21.99
CA GLU A 81 5.54 -0.21 21.50
C GLU A 81 4.52 -0.17 20.34
N PHE A 82 4.48 -1.20 19.47
CA PHE A 82 3.43 -1.35 18.46
C PHE A 82 2.05 -1.58 19.09
N TYR A 83 1.94 -2.48 20.08
CA TYR A 83 0.69 -2.69 20.81
C TYR A 83 0.23 -1.44 21.56
N LYS A 84 1.15 -0.72 22.23
CA LYS A 84 0.83 0.59 22.85
C LYS A 84 0.43 1.65 21.85
N ALA A 85 0.96 1.62 20.62
CA ALA A 85 0.54 2.53 19.58
C ALA A 85 -0.90 2.22 19.12
N ILE A 86 -1.25 0.94 19.00
CA ILE A 86 -2.62 0.48 18.73
C ILE A 86 -3.58 0.91 19.85
N GLU A 87 -3.17 0.83 21.13
CA GLU A 87 -4.00 1.24 22.28
C GLU A 87 -4.40 2.73 22.26
N ARG A 88 -3.69 3.58 21.49
CA ARG A 88 -4.07 5.00 21.32
C ARG A 88 -5.26 5.19 20.38
N TYR A 89 -5.57 4.17 19.58
CA TYR A 89 -6.71 4.17 18.70
C TYR A 89 -7.90 3.60 19.47
N ASP A 90 -8.81 4.49 19.83
CA ASP A 90 -10.00 4.20 20.61
C ASP A 90 -11.08 3.46 19.80
N ASP A 91 -12.22 3.19 20.44
CA ASP A 91 -13.42 2.59 19.84
C ASP A 91 -14.01 3.40 18.67
N ASN A 92 -13.46 4.56 18.29
CA ASN A 92 -13.92 5.32 17.13
C ASN A 92 -13.18 4.92 15.84
N PHE A 93 -12.11 4.13 15.93
CA PHE A 93 -11.39 3.60 14.78
C PHE A 93 -11.80 2.16 14.45
N ILE A 94 -11.76 1.83 13.16
CA ILE A 94 -11.80 0.47 12.66
C ILE A 94 -10.36 0.04 12.42
N LEU A 95 -9.90 -0.92 13.22
CA LEU A 95 -8.59 -1.52 13.06
C LEU A 95 -8.65 -2.65 12.03
N ILE A 96 -7.75 -2.58 11.05
CA ILE A 96 -7.55 -3.59 10.02
C ILE A 96 -6.14 -4.13 10.18
N TYR A 97 -6.00 -5.39 10.53
CA TYR A 97 -4.70 -6.05 10.66
C TYR A 97 -4.36 -6.76 9.36
N THR A 98 -3.13 -6.62 8.89
CA THR A 98 -2.63 -7.28 7.69
C THR A 98 -1.40 -8.11 8.00
N ASP A 99 -1.29 -9.29 7.40
CA ASP A 99 -0.14 -10.19 7.54
C ASP A 99 0.13 -10.91 6.21
N GLY A 100 1.40 -11.10 5.88
CA GLY A 100 1.88 -11.72 4.66
C GLY A 100 2.80 -12.90 4.94
N SER A 101 2.49 -14.06 4.36
CA SER A 101 3.35 -15.24 4.49
C SER A 101 3.81 -15.76 3.14
N PHE A 102 5.04 -16.26 3.11
CA PHE A 102 5.61 -16.96 1.97
C PHE A 102 6.35 -18.19 2.46
N LYS A 103 6.13 -19.31 1.77
CA LYS A 103 6.88 -20.54 2.02
C LYS A 103 7.31 -21.15 0.69
N LEU A 104 8.63 -21.40 0.60
CA LEU A 104 9.23 -22.04 -0.56
C LEU A 104 8.48 -23.35 -0.85
N ASN A 105 8.03 -23.53 -2.09
CA ASN A 105 7.24 -24.68 -2.58
C ASN A 105 5.76 -24.77 -2.11
N GLN A 106 5.29 -23.91 -1.20
CA GLN A 106 3.87 -23.85 -0.79
C GLN A 106 3.15 -22.61 -1.34
N GLY A 107 3.92 -21.64 -1.84
CA GLY A 107 3.41 -20.37 -2.37
C GLY A 107 3.36 -19.28 -1.31
N SER A 108 2.66 -18.20 -1.64
CA SER A 108 2.42 -17.05 -0.77
C SER A 108 0.95 -16.83 -0.54
N GLY A 109 0.65 -16.16 0.57
CA GLY A 109 -0.67 -15.61 0.82
C GLY A 109 -0.60 -14.42 1.74
N CYS A 110 -1.65 -13.63 1.72
CA CYS A 110 -1.86 -12.56 2.68
C CYS A 110 -3.19 -12.76 3.39
N SER A 111 -3.29 -12.18 4.57
CA SER A 111 -4.52 -12.15 5.35
C SER A 111 -4.86 -10.75 5.81
N ILE A 112 -6.15 -10.50 5.97
CA ILE A 112 -6.71 -9.27 6.53
C ILE A 112 -7.70 -9.67 7.61
N ALA A 113 -7.57 -9.10 8.80
CA ALA A 113 -8.55 -9.23 9.86
C ALA A 113 -9.15 -7.87 10.22
N ILE A 114 -10.48 -7.80 10.27
CA ILE A 114 -11.27 -6.63 10.65
C ILE A 114 -12.16 -7.03 11.83
N PRO A 115 -11.65 -7.02 13.08
CA PRO A 115 -12.36 -7.61 14.23
C PRO A 115 -13.73 -6.99 14.47
N ARG A 116 -13.86 -5.67 14.37
CA ARG A 116 -15.13 -4.95 14.56
C ARG A 116 -16.21 -5.37 13.56
N ARG A 117 -15.80 -5.79 12.36
CA ARG A 117 -16.70 -6.30 11.32
C ARG A 117 -16.79 -7.82 11.30
N LYS A 118 -16.14 -8.51 12.24
CA LYS A 118 -16.04 -9.98 12.33
C LYS A 118 -15.63 -10.62 10.99
N GLN A 119 -14.73 -9.96 10.27
CA GLN A 119 -14.32 -10.37 8.94
C GLN A 119 -12.84 -10.77 8.94
N VAL A 120 -12.55 -11.92 8.35
CA VAL A 120 -11.19 -12.37 8.03
C VAL A 120 -11.16 -12.75 6.56
N ILE A 121 -10.16 -12.26 5.83
CA ILE A 121 -9.99 -12.52 4.40
C ILE A 121 -8.59 -13.11 4.22
N CYS A 122 -8.50 -14.30 3.64
CA CYS A 122 -7.24 -14.96 3.33
C CYS A 122 -7.14 -15.16 1.81
N ILE A 123 -6.06 -14.69 1.20
CA ILE A 123 -5.90 -14.66 -0.26
C ILE A 123 -4.56 -15.30 -0.60
N ARG A 124 -4.58 -16.29 -1.50
CA ARG A 124 -3.34 -16.79 -2.12
C ARG A 124 -2.84 -15.75 -3.13
N THR A 125 -1.54 -15.49 -3.11
CA THR A 125 -0.91 -14.52 -4.00
C THR A 125 0.18 -15.21 -4.82
N GLU A 126 0.54 -14.61 -5.95
CA GLU A 126 1.68 -15.04 -6.78
C GLU A 126 3.00 -14.38 -6.35
N SER A 127 3.04 -13.86 -5.12
CA SER A 127 4.20 -13.18 -4.56
C SER A 127 5.41 -14.13 -4.50
N LYS A 128 6.58 -13.60 -4.85
CA LYS A 128 7.83 -14.37 -4.86
C LYS A 128 8.65 -14.19 -3.58
N SER A 129 8.13 -13.41 -2.63
CA SER A 129 8.76 -13.16 -1.34
C SER A 129 7.72 -12.85 -0.25
N SER A 130 8.12 -12.99 1.00
CA SER A 130 7.29 -12.61 2.17
C SER A 130 6.95 -11.13 2.12
N ILE A 131 7.92 -10.25 1.84
CA ILE A 131 7.71 -8.80 1.75
C ILE A 131 6.67 -8.45 0.66
N GLN A 132 6.67 -9.15 -0.47
CA GLN A 132 5.64 -8.95 -1.49
C GLN A 132 4.26 -9.39 -1.00
N ALA A 133 4.16 -10.47 -0.23
CA ALA A 133 2.91 -10.91 0.38
C ALA A 133 2.39 -9.89 1.40
N GLU A 134 3.27 -9.24 2.17
CA GLU A 134 2.92 -8.14 3.08
C GLU A 134 2.32 -6.95 2.34
N TYR A 135 2.97 -6.52 1.25
CA TYR A 135 2.44 -5.46 0.40
C TYR A 135 1.06 -5.81 -0.18
N GLU A 136 0.88 -7.05 -0.62
CA GLU A 136 -0.44 -7.52 -1.08
C GLU A 136 -1.47 -7.43 0.06
N GLY A 137 -1.13 -7.82 1.29
CA GLY A 137 -2.03 -7.67 2.45
C GLY A 137 -2.51 -6.23 2.66
N ILE A 138 -1.58 -5.27 2.63
CA ILE A 138 -1.88 -3.83 2.74
C ILE A 138 -2.76 -3.36 1.57
N LEU A 139 -2.41 -3.76 0.34
CA LEU A 139 -3.18 -3.39 -0.85
C LEU A 139 -4.61 -3.92 -0.78
N ARG A 140 -4.79 -5.18 -0.38
CA ARG A 140 -6.10 -5.81 -0.25
C ARG A 140 -6.94 -5.14 0.85
N ALA A 141 -6.32 -4.70 1.95
CA ALA A 141 -7.01 -3.92 2.99
C ALA A 141 -7.55 -2.60 2.42
N LEU A 142 -6.75 -1.91 1.60
CA LEU A 142 -7.17 -0.68 0.92
C LEU A 142 -8.30 -0.94 -0.10
N GLU A 143 -8.25 -2.03 -0.85
CA GLU A 143 -9.30 -2.42 -1.79
C GLU A 143 -10.63 -2.69 -1.07
N VAL A 144 -10.58 -3.33 0.10
CA VAL A 144 -11.77 -3.55 0.95
C VAL A 144 -12.36 -2.21 1.42
N ILE A 145 -11.52 -1.27 1.86
CA ILE A 145 -11.94 0.09 2.24
C ILE A 145 -12.59 0.83 1.06
N LEU A 146 -12.05 0.66 -0.15
CA LEU A 146 -12.57 1.29 -1.35
C LEU A 146 -13.81 0.60 -1.91
N SER A 147 -14.23 -0.55 -1.38
CA SER A 147 -15.45 -1.22 -1.82
C SER A 147 -16.70 -0.35 -1.58
N PRO A 148 -17.74 -0.42 -2.42
CA PRO A 148 -18.97 0.37 -2.24
C PRO A 148 -19.67 0.13 -0.89
N LYS A 149 -19.45 -1.04 -0.28
CA LYS A 149 -20.03 -1.44 1.02
C LYS A 149 -19.36 -0.75 2.22
N TRP A 150 -18.25 -0.05 2.04
CA TRP A 150 -17.56 0.64 3.12
C TRP A 150 -18.18 2.02 3.42
N GLY A 151 -18.51 2.29 4.68
CA GLY A 151 -19.07 3.58 5.12
C GLY A 151 -18.06 4.72 4.94
N SER A 152 -18.48 5.82 4.30
CA SER A 152 -17.61 6.98 4.04
C SER A 152 -17.20 7.78 5.28
N GLN A 153 -17.90 7.60 6.40
CA GLN A 153 -17.62 8.33 7.64
C GLN A 153 -16.71 7.57 8.62
N ASP A 154 -16.25 6.38 8.24
CA ASP A 154 -15.40 5.56 9.10
C ASP A 154 -14.01 6.18 9.25
N SER A 155 -13.45 6.06 10.46
CA SER A 155 -12.03 6.30 10.73
C SER A 155 -11.31 4.96 10.78
N VAL A 156 -10.23 4.78 10.03
CA VAL A 156 -9.60 3.47 9.81
C VAL A 156 -8.11 3.54 10.09
N VAL A 157 -7.59 2.48 10.73
CA VAL A 157 -6.16 2.25 10.89
C VAL A 157 -5.83 0.90 10.27
N ILE A 158 -4.92 0.89 9.30
CA ILE A 158 -4.33 -0.34 8.79
C ILE A 158 -3.07 -0.61 9.61
N CYS A 159 -2.98 -1.78 10.21
CA CYS A 159 -1.90 -2.22 11.09
C CYS A 159 -1.08 -3.32 10.39
N THR A 160 0.21 -3.10 10.18
CA THR A 160 1.18 -4.06 9.65
C THR A 160 2.40 -4.12 10.56
N ASP A 161 2.94 -5.32 10.79
CA ASP A 161 4.21 -5.50 11.50
C ASP A 161 5.43 -5.45 10.55
N CYS A 162 5.20 -5.32 9.24
CA CYS A 162 6.25 -5.16 8.22
C CYS A 162 6.80 -3.72 8.20
N LEU A 163 7.72 -3.40 9.12
CA LEU A 163 8.38 -2.08 9.14
C LEU A 163 9.06 -1.72 7.81
N SER A 164 9.65 -2.70 7.11
CA SER A 164 10.25 -2.48 5.79
C SER A 164 9.23 -2.05 4.72
N CYS A 165 7.98 -2.53 4.85
CA CYS A 165 6.90 -2.14 3.96
C CYS A 165 6.51 -0.68 4.20
N LEU A 166 6.38 -0.28 5.46
CA LEU A 166 6.13 1.11 5.86
C LEU A 166 7.23 2.05 5.36
N ASP A 167 8.50 1.65 5.51
CA ASP A 167 9.66 2.39 5.01
C ASP A 167 9.60 2.65 3.52
N SER A 168 9.25 1.63 2.75
CA SER A 168 9.20 1.71 1.29
C SER A 168 8.00 2.51 0.79
N ILE A 169 6.81 2.35 1.41
CA ILE A 169 5.60 3.11 1.06
C ILE A 169 5.81 4.61 1.25
N VAL A 170 6.64 5.00 2.20
CA VAL A 170 6.85 6.40 2.58
C VAL A 170 8.02 7.02 1.82
N SER A 171 8.97 6.20 1.41
CA SER A 171 10.12 6.65 0.65
C SER A 171 9.69 7.17 -0.73
N ILE A 172 9.93 8.46 -0.97
CA ILE A 172 9.85 9.09 -2.31
C ILE A 172 10.79 8.39 -3.31
N LYS A 173 11.81 7.70 -2.79
CA LYS A 173 12.82 6.98 -3.56
C LYS A 173 12.45 5.52 -3.83
N ALA A 174 11.26 5.05 -3.45
CA ALA A 174 10.77 3.74 -3.89
C ALA A 174 11.04 3.66 -5.40
N SER A 175 11.93 2.75 -5.77
CA SER A 175 12.52 2.80 -7.10
C SER A 175 11.39 2.76 -8.12
N LYS A 176 11.53 3.42 -9.28
CA LYS A 176 10.47 3.40 -10.30
C LYS A 176 10.01 1.98 -10.70
N LYS A 177 10.77 0.95 -10.28
CA LYS A 177 10.58 -0.47 -10.52
C LYS A 177 9.64 -1.17 -9.51
N GLU A 178 9.30 -0.56 -8.37
CA GLU A 178 8.35 -1.17 -7.42
C GLU A 178 6.91 -0.76 -7.73
N VAL A 179 6.35 -1.40 -8.76
CA VAL A 179 4.97 -1.20 -9.23
C VAL A 179 3.95 -1.36 -8.09
N LEU A 180 4.17 -2.34 -7.21
CA LEU A 180 3.26 -2.63 -6.10
C LEU A 180 3.24 -1.51 -5.04
N VAL A 181 4.41 -0.99 -4.66
CA VAL A 181 4.50 0.13 -3.71
C VAL A 181 3.79 1.37 -4.26
N ARG A 182 3.97 1.69 -5.54
CA ARG A 182 3.26 2.80 -6.18
C ARG A 182 1.76 2.59 -6.18
N ARG A 183 1.29 1.38 -6.50
CA ARG A 183 -0.13 1.03 -6.46
C ARG A 183 -0.69 1.22 -5.05
N ILE A 184 0.04 0.80 -4.01
CA ILE A 184 -0.37 1.03 -2.61
C ILE A 184 -0.48 2.53 -2.33
N GLN A 185 0.55 3.32 -2.66
CA GLN A 185 0.54 4.77 -2.48
C GLN A 185 -0.66 5.45 -3.18
N ASP A 186 -0.94 5.09 -4.44
CA ASP A 186 -2.10 5.62 -5.18
C ASP A 186 -3.42 5.25 -4.52
N THR A 187 -3.54 4.00 -4.09
CA THR A 187 -4.75 3.47 -3.47
C THR A 187 -4.97 4.07 -2.08
N LEU A 188 -3.90 4.33 -1.35
CA LEU A 188 -3.90 4.98 -0.04
C LEU A 188 -4.39 6.42 -0.12
N VAL A 189 -3.92 7.21 -1.10
CA VAL A 189 -4.42 8.57 -1.37
C VAL A 189 -5.89 8.56 -1.81
N LYS A 190 -6.32 7.55 -2.57
CA LYS A 190 -7.74 7.41 -2.94
C LYS A 190 -8.61 7.11 -1.72
N ALA A 191 -8.16 6.17 -0.86
CA ALA A 191 -8.88 5.79 0.35
C ALA A 191 -8.97 6.94 1.35
N SER A 192 -7.91 7.74 1.51
CA SER A 192 -7.90 8.88 2.44
C SER A 192 -8.89 9.98 2.06
N LYS A 193 -9.25 10.11 0.77
CA LYS A 193 -10.26 11.07 0.31
C LYS A 193 -11.69 10.62 0.60
N ARG A 194 -11.90 9.32 0.83
CA ARG A 194 -13.23 8.73 1.08
C ARG A 194 -13.56 8.62 2.56
N LEU A 195 -12.55 8.44 3.41
CA LEU A 195 -12.71 8.22 4.84
C LEU A 195 -12.65 9.52 5.63
N LYS A 196 -13.23 9.52 6.84
CA LYS A 196 -13.04 10.62 7.80
C LYS A 196 -11.58 10.74 8.23
N THR A 197 -10.94 9.60 8.48
CA THR A 197 -9.52 9.53 8.81
C THR A 197 -8.98 8.17 8.36
N LEU A 198 -7.80 8.18 7.74
CA LEU A 198 -7.05 6.97 7.40
C LEU A 198 -5.64 7.07 7.99
N ARG A 199 -5.23 6.02 8.70
CA ARG A 199 -3.88 5.86 9.22
C ARG A 199 -3.28 4.54 8.79
N LEU A 200 -1.97 4.54 8.56
CA LEU A 200 -1.17 3.35 8.36
C LEU A 200 -0.17 3.26 9.54
N LEU A 201 -0.27 2.16 10.28
CA LEU A 201 0.51 1.81 11.46
C LEU A 201 1.34 0.55 11.20
#